data_AF-A0A3D8I9R7-F1
#
_entry.id   AF-A0A3D8I9R7-F1
#
_cell.length_a   1.000
_cell.length_b   1.000
_cell.length_c   1.000
_cell.angle_alpha   90.00
_cell.angle_beta   90.00
_cell.angle_gamma   90.00
#
_symmetry.space_group_name_H-M   'P 1'
#
loop_
_entity.id
_entity.type
_entity.pdbx_description
1 polymer ?
#
loop_
_entity_poly.entity_id
_entity_poly.type
_entity_poly.pdbx_seq_one_letter_code
_entity_poly.pdbx_strand_id
1 'polypeptide(L)'
;MCDGWVGGVREYPIDMTIPHISPNLIDYQINPKAFINAHDFPNLDALIEEVKRIDSDQEAYEAMLNEPVFLDFDRDKKQKELISFLESIVSQEPHKALRRGKGQHLYIIQTYMCRDKSHRDLGSLFKYPKIARSINKLLSYRTLPRSMIRILKDKLYR
;
A
#
# COMPACT_ATOMS: atom_id res chain seq x y z
N MET A 1 25.78 28.73 -8.05
CA MET A 1 26.21 28.83 -6.65
C MET A 1 25.20 28.02 -5.86
N CYS A 2 25.63 26.86 -5.37
CA CYS A 2 24.77 25.98 -4.58
C CYS A 2 25.08 26.29 -3.12
N ASP A 3 24.10 26.80 -2.40
CA ASP A 3 24.25 27.13 -0.99
C ASP A 3 24.53 25.86 -0.18
N GLY A 4 25.48 25.99 0.74
CA GLY A 4 26.11 24.89 1.44
C GLY A 4 25.13 24.03 2.23
N TRP A 5 25.23 22.73 2.04
CA TRP A 5 24.68 21.74 2.95
C TRP A 5 25.48 21.77 4.26
N VAL A 6 24.90 22.36 5.30
CA VAL A 6 25.37 22.18 6.68
C VAL A 6 24.72 20.89 7.19
N GLY A 7 25.54 19.86 7.40
CA GLY A 7 25.13 18.56 7.94
C GLY A 7 24.73 18.68 9.41
N GLY A 8 23.55 19.22 9.68
CA GLY A 8 22.86 19.07 10.96
C GLY A 8 21.85 17.92 10.84
N VAL A 9 21.86 17.00 11.80
CA VAL A 9 20.75 16.05 11.99
C VAL A 9 19.51 16.92 12.26
N ARG A 10 18.65 17.10 11.25
CA ARG A 10 17.33 17.70 11.49
C ARG A 10 16.55 16.68 12.30
N GLU A 11 16.49 16.89 13.61
CA GLU A 11 15.46 16.29 14.43
C GLU A 11 14.13 16.83 13.91
N TYR A 12 13.42 16.02 13.13
CA TYR A 12 12.01 16.25 12.88
C TYR A 12 11.31 15.68 14.11
N PRO A 13 10.85 16.51 15.07
CA PRO A 13 10.02 15.98 16.15
C PRO A 13 8.87 15.22 15.51
N ILE A 14 8.60 14.02 16.01
CA ILE A 14 7.46 13.23 15.56
C ILE A 14 6.24 14.12 15.77
N ASP A 15 5.57 14.48 14.68
CA ASP A 15 4.35 15.24 14.73
C ASP A 15 3.26 14.35 15.33
N MET A 16 2.99 14.57 16.62
CA MET A 16 1.95 13.88 17.37
C MET A 16 0.60 14.60 17.24
N THR A 17 0.51 15.67 16.44
CA THR A 17 -0.78 16.32 16.19
C THR A 17 -1.69 15.39 15.41
N ILE A 18 -2.93 15.26 15.86
CA ILE A 18 -3.91 14.48 15.11
C ILE A 18 -4.16 15.22 13.79
N PRO A 19 -4.00 14.56 12.64
CA PRO A 19 -4.33 15.17 11.37
C PRO A 19 -5.80 15.62 11.43
N HIS A 20 -6.05 16.89 11.20
CA HIS A 20 -7.41 17.43 11.19
C HIS A 20 -8.17 16.86 9.99
N ILE A 21 -8.88 15.76 10.22
CA ILE A 21 -9.80 15.16 9.26
C ILE A 21 -11.09 15.97 9.34
N SER A 22 -11.50 16.57 8.22
CA SER A 22 -12.76 17.30 8.15
C SER A 22 -13.92 16.41 8.63
N PRO A 23 -14.84 16.90 9.49
CA PRO A 23 -16.00 16.12 9.94
C PRO A 23 -16.82 15.56 8.77
N ASN A 24 -16.80 16.24 7.62
CA ASN A 24 -17.50 15.82 6.40
C ASN A 24 -16.84 14.64 5.67
N LEU A 25 -15.60 14.28 6.03
CA LEU A 25 -14.88 13.11 5.49
C LEU A 25 -15.06 11.85 6.37
N ILE A 26 -15.66 12.02 7.54
CA ILE A 26 -15.97 10.93 8.45
C ILE A 26 -17.46 10.63 8.29
N ASP A 27 -17.78 9.73 7.35
CA ASP A 27 -19.15 9.30 7.04
C ASP A 27 -19.91 8.75 8.25
N TYR A 28 -19.23 8.38 9.34
CA TYR A 28 -19.81 7.77 10.54
C TYR A 28 -19.33 8.46 11.81
N GLN A 29 -20.26 8.88 12.66
CA GLN A 29 -19.92 9.45 13.96
C GLN A 29 -19.66 8.31 14.95
N ILE A 30 -18.44 8.25 15.49
CA ILE A 30 -18.09 7.34 16.59
C ILE A 30 -18.82 7.85 17.84
N ASN A 31 -19.48 6.95 18.56
CA ASN A 31 -20.20 7.28 19.78
C ASN A 31 -19.19 7.65 20.89
N PRO A 32 -19.19 8.90 21.40
CA PRO A 32 -18.25 9.33 22.44
C PRO A 32 -18.48 8.61 23.78
N LYS A 33 -19.63 7.93 23.96
CA LYS A 33 -19.90 7.14 25.17
C LYS A 33 -19.28 5.75 25.15
N ALA A 34 -18.83 5.26 24.00
CA ALA A 34 -18.29 3.91 23.86
C ALA A 34 -16.77 3.85 24.15
N PHE A 35 -16.13 4.99 24.41
CA PHE A 35 -14.70 5.07 24.69
C PHE A 35 -14.35 6.30 25.51
N ILE A 36 -13.17 6.31 26.11
CA ILE A 36 -12.63 7.46 26.82
C ILE A 36 -11.83 8.31 25.83
N ASN A 37 -12.33 9.51 25.50
CA ASN A 37 -11.65 10.43 24.61
C ASN A 37 -10.58 11.24 25.37
N ALA A 38 -9.30 10.98 25.08
CA ALA A 38 -8.18 11.68 25.73
C ALA A 38 -8.23 13.21 25.55
N HIS A 39 -8.86 13.71 24.49
CA HIS A 39 -8.96 15.14 24.21
C HIS A 39 -9.95 15.89 25.11
N ASP A 40 -10.83 15.18 25.80
CA ASP A 40 -11.78 15.79 26.73
C ASP A 40 -11.11 16.16 28.06
N PHE A 41 -9.84 15.77 28.26
CA PHE A 41 -9.07 16.00 29.47
C PHE A 41 -7.96 17.04 29.27
N PRO A 42 -7.72 17.92 30.25
CA PRO A 42 -6.71 18.98 30.13
C PRO A 42 -5.27 18.45 30.18
N ASN A 43 -5.04 17.27 30.75
CA ASN A 43 -3.72 16.66 30.88
C ASN A 43 -3.84 15.13 31.07
N LEU A 44 -2.69 14.45 31.00
CA LEU A 44 -2.62 12.99 31.09
C LEU A 44 -3.00 12.45 32.48
N ASP A 45 -2.71 13.18 33.56
CA ASP A 45 -3.05 12.74 34.92
C ASP A 45 -4.58 12.70 35.10
N ALA A 46 -5.30 13.70 34.61
CA ALA A 46 -6.77 13.74 34.63
C ALA A 46 -7.39 12.58 33.84
N LEU A 47 -6.79 12.22 32.69
CA LEU A 47 -7.20 11.03 31.92
C LEU A 47 -6.97 9.74 32.71
N ILE A 48 -5.82 9.59 33.35
CA ILE A 48 -5.49 8.40 34.15
C ILE A 48 -6.47 8.23 35.30
N GLU A 49 -6.85 9.32 35.98
CA GLU A 49 -7.82 9.25 37.07
C GLU A 49 -9.20 8.80 36.58
N GLU A 50 -9.64 9.23 35.39
CA GLU A 50 -10.89 8.74 34.81
C GLU A 50 -10.83 7.25 34.43
N VAL A 51 -9.71 6.79 33.87
CA VAL A 51 -9.50 5.36 33.57
C VAL A 51 -9.58 4.53 34.84
N LYS A 52 -8.92 4.95 35.92
CA LYS A 52 -8.99 4.27 37.23
C LYS A 52 -10.40 4.25 37.79
N ARG A 53 -11.13 5.37 37.68
CA ARG A 53 -12.52 5.46 38.15
C ARG A 53 -13.39 4.41 37.45
N ILE A 54 -13.33 4.33 36.13
CA ILE A 54 -14.10 3.37 35.33
C ILE A 54 -13.66 1.93 35.61
N ASP A 55 -12.35 1.67 35.73
CA ASP A 55 -11.84 0.32 36.05
C ASP A 55 -12.27 -0.16 37.45
N SER A 56 -12.46 0.78 38.40
CA SER A 56 -12.95 0.47 39.75
C SER A 56 -14.48 0.34 39.86
N ASP A 57 -15.23 0.83 38.87
CA ASP A 57 -16.69 0.87 38.87
C ASP A 57 -17.24 -0.03 37.75
N GLN A 58 -17.61 -1.24 38.13
CA GLN A 58 -18.11 -2.26 37.21
C GLN A 58 -19.33 -1.78 36.40
N GLU A 59 -20.24 -1.01 36.99
CA GLU A 59 -21.44 -0.53 36.32
C GLU A 59 -21.08 0.51 35.25
N ALA A 60 -20.18 1.43 35.58
CA ALA A 60 -19.67 2.41 34.61
C ALA A 60 -18.93 1.75 33.44
N TYR A 61 -18.11 0.73 33.72
CA TYR A 61 -17.41 -0.04 32.70
C TYR A 61 -18.38 -0.79 31.79
N GLU A 62 -19.35 -1.50 32.36
CA GLU A 62 -20.36 -2.24 31.59
C GLU A 62 -21.25 -1.32 30.77
N ALA A 63 -21.62 -0.15 31.30
CA ALA A 63 -22.38 0.85 30.56
C ALA A 63 -21.62 1.32 29.33
N MET A 64 -20.33 1.67 29.46
CA MET A 64 -19.48 2.07 28.33
C MET A 64 -19.29 0.95 27.31
N LEU A 65 -19.09 -0.30 27.78
CA LEU A 65 -18.86 -1.45 26.90
C LEU A 65 -20.09 -1.82 26.06
N ASN A 66 -21.29 -1.62 26.62
CA ASN A 66 -22.55 -1.95 25.94
C ASN A 66 -23.03 -0.86 24.97
N GLU A 67 -22.43 0.33 25.00
CA GLU A 67 -22.73 1.40 24.04
C GLU A 67 -22.29 0.99 22.62
N PRO A 68 -23.10 1.26 21.59
CA PRO A 68 -22.71 1.00 20.21
C PRO A 68 -21.54 1.89 19.83
N VAL A 69 -20.51 1.32 19.19
CA VAL A 69 -19.31 2.06 18.75
C VAL A 69 -19.66 3.16 17.73
N PHE A 70 -20.62 2.90 16.86
CA PHE A 70 -21.04 3.81 15.79
C PHE A 70 -22.49 4.23 16.00
N LEU A 71 -22.78 5.52 15.82
CA LEU A 71 -24.14 6.06 15.97
C LEU A 71 -25.06 5.75 14.78
N ASP A 72 -24.51 5.76 13.55
CA ASP A 72 -25.27 5.59 12.31
C ASP A 72 -24.50 4.72 11.29
N PHE A 73 -24.16 3.48 11.69
CA PHE A 73 -23.44 2.54 10.84
C PHE A 73 -24.36 1.43 10.33
N ASP A 74 -24.73 1.52 9.05
CA ASP A 74 -25.38 0.44 8.31
C ASP A 74 -24.32 -0.43 7.61
N ARG A 75 -24.03 -1.57 8.23
CA ARG A 75 -23.10 -2.59 7.70
C ARG A 75 -23.50 -3.03 6.27
N ASP A 76 -24.78 -3.31 6.06
CA ASP A 76 -25.26 -3.91 4.82
C ASP A 76 -25.18 -2.92 3.66
N LYS A 77 -25.50 -1.65 3.94
CA LYS A 77 -25.29 -0.55 2.98
C LYS A 77 -23.80 -0.41 2.63
N LYS A 78 -22.90 -0.38 3.61
CA LYS A 78 -21.46 -0.24 3.36
C LYS A 78 -20.88 -1.44 2.61
N GLN A 79 -21.36 -2.64 2.89
CA GLN A 79 -20.99 -3.83 2.13
C GLN A 79 -21.43 -3.74 0.66
N LYS A 80 -22.66 -3.28 0.39
CA LYS A 80 -23.16 -3.06 -0.98
C LYS A 80 -22.38 -1.98 -1.71
N GLU A 81 -22.08 -0.86 -1.05
CA GLU A 81 -21.24 0.22 -1.61
C GLU A 81 -19.85 -0.30 -2.00
N LEU A 82 -19.22 -1.10 -1.13
CA LEU A 82 -17.91 -1.71 -1.42
C LEU A 82 -17.97 -2.67 -2.62
N ILE A 83 -18.98 -3.54 -2.68
CA ILE A 83 -19.16 -4.46 -3.80
C ILE A 83 -19.36 -3.68 -5.10
N SER A 84 -20.23 -2.67 -5.09
CA SER A 84 -20.48 -1.82 -6.27
C SER A 84 -19.22 -1.09 -6.74
N PHE A 85 -18.40 -0.58 -5.81
CA PHE A 85 -17.11 0.01 -6.12
C PHE A 85 -16.15 -1.00 -6.77
N LEU A 86 -16.02 -2.20 -6.21
CA LEU A 86 -15.15 -3.23 -6.77
C LEU A 86 -15.63 -3.71 -8.14
N GLU A 87 -16.93 -3.90 -8.33
CA GLU A 87 -17.53 -4.23 -9.63
C GLU A 87 -17.25 -3.15 -10.67
N SER A 88 -17.32 -1.87 -10.29
CA SER A 88 -17.00 -0.76 -11.19
C SER A 88 -15.54 -0.80 -11.69
N ILE A 89 -14.62 -1.33 -10.88
CA ILE A 89 -13.19 -1.46 -11.23
C ILE A 89 -12.94 -2.71 -12.06
N VAL A 90 -13.52 -3.85 -11.69
CA VAL A 90 -13.20 -5.14 -12.32
C VAL A 90 -13.92 -5.32 -13.65
N SER A 91 -15.15 -4.82 -13.75
CA SER A 91 -15.99 -4.95 -14.96
C SER A 91 -15.68 -3.90 -16.02
N GLN A 92 -14.82 -2.91 -15.72
CA GLN A 92 -14.46 -1.88 -16.68
C GLN A 92 -13.67 -2.45 -17.86
N GLU A 93 -13.95 -1.96 -19.06
CA GLU A 93 -13.21 -2.36 -20.25
C GLU A 93 -11.74 -1.93 -20.16
N PRO A 94 -10.78 -2.72 -20.72
CA PRO A 94 -9.34 -2.45 -20.59
C PRO A 94 -8.89 -1.06 -21.04
N HIS A 95 -9.63 -0.42 -21.95
CA HIS A 95 -9.32 0.91 -22.48
C HIS A 95 -9.85 2.05 -21.59
N LYS A 96 -10.85 1.78 -20.74
CA LYS A 96 -11.38 2.74 -19.75
C LYS A 96 -10.65 2.64 -18.40
N ALA A 97 -10.03 1.50 -18.13
CA ALA A 97 -9.16 1.33 -16.97
C ALA A 97 -7.94 2.27 -17.07
N LEU A 98 -7.79 3.19 -16.11
CA LEU A 98 -6.59 4.02 -15.99
C LEU A 98 -5.34 3.13 -15.83
N ARG A 99 -4.58 2.96 -16.91
CA ARG A 99 -3.26 2.34 -16.87
C ARG A 99 -2.27 3.43 -16.48
N ARG A 100 -1.69 3.36 -15.28
CA ARG A 100 -0.51 4.16 -14.96
C ARG A 100 0.53 3.90 -16.07
N GLY A 101 1.15 4.96 -16.58
CA GLY A 101 2.23 4.83 -17.56
C GLY A 101 3.35 3.92 -17.05
N LYS A 102 4.28 3.53 -17.92
CA LYS A 102 5.46 2.75 -17.50
C LYS A 102 6.20 3.53 -16.42
N GLY A 103 6.10 3.07 -15.17
CA GLY A 103 6.81 3.70 -14.04
C GLY A 103 8.31 3.76 -14.32
N GLN A 104 9.02 4.66 -13.66
CA GLN A 104 10.45 4.90 -13.91
C GLN A 104 11.26 3.59 -13.92
N HIS A 105 10.93 2.62 -13.06
CA HIS A 105 11.53 1.29 -13.06
C HIS A 105 11.31 0.49 -14.36
N LEU A 106 10.09 0.50 -14.92
CA LEU A 106 9.79 -0.15 -16.19
C LEU A 106 10.42 0.60 -17.38
N TYR A 107 10.48 1.92 -17.31
CA TYR A 107 11.21 2.74 -18.28
C TYR A 107 12.71 2.44 -18.26
N ILE A 108 13.30 2.36 -17.06
CA ILE A 108 14.67 1.96 -16.80
C ILE A 108 14.91 0.56 -17.39
N ILE A 109 14.13 -0.45 -17.00
CA ILE A 109 14.29 -1.81 -17.53
C ILE A 109 14.23 -1.79 -19.06
N GLN A 110 13.25 -1.11 -19.65
CA GLN A 110 13.12 -1.09 -21.10
C GLN A 110 14.28 -0.35 -21.78
N THR A 111 14.74 0.77 -21.22
CA THR A 111 15.87 1.53 -21.77
C THR A 111 17.20 0.82 -21.58
N TYR A 112 17.44 0.12 -20.46
CA TYR A 112 18.62 -0.73 -20.25
C TYR A 112 18.59 -1.97 -21.14
N MET A 113 17.44 -2.65 -21.29
CA MET A 113 17.26 -3.78 -22.20
C MET A 113 17.44 -3.39 -23.67
N CYS A 114 17.08 -2.16 -24.06
CA CYS A 114 17.30 -1.65 -25.42
C CYS A 114 18.70 -1.03 -25.62
N ARG A 115 19.37 -0.58 -24.56
CA ARG A 115 20.74 -0.03 -24.61
C ARG A 115 21.81 -1.09 -24.53
N ASP A 116 21.53 -2.26 -23.97
CA ASP A 116 22.47 -3.37 -23.97
C ASP A 116 22.51 -4.02 -25.36
N LYS A 117 23.16 -3.35 -26.31
CA LYS A 117 23.57 -3.95 -27.59
C LYS A 117 24.64 -5.02 -27.39
N SER A 118 25.23 -5.09 -26.19
CA SER A 118 26.01 -6.24 -25.79
C SER A 118 25.06 -7.29 -25.19
N HIS A 119 24.58 -8.20 -26.03
CA HIS A 119 24.58 -9.56 -25.54
C HIS A 119 26.02 -9.79 -25.05
N ARG A 120 26.28 -9.67 -23.74
CA ARG A 120 27.51 -10.15 -23.13
C ARG A 120 27.52 -11.62 -23.46
N ASP A 121 28.12 -11.96 -24.58
CA ASP A 121 28.23 -13.32 -25.03
C ASP A 121 29.06 -14.01 -23.96
N LEU A 122 28.35 -14.70 -23.06
CA LEU A 122 28.94 -15.56 -22.04
C LEU A 122 29.95 -16.54 -22.65
N GLY A 123 29.93 -16.76 -23.97
CA GLY A 123 30.96 -17.49 -24.71
C GLY A 123 32.38 -16.96 -24.50
N SER A 124 32.55 -15.66 -24.23
CA SER A 124 33.86 -15.06 -23.91
C SER A 124 34.28 -15.24 -22.43
N LEU A 125 33.33 -15.50 -21.53
CA LEU A 125 33.56 -15.58 -20.08
C LEU A 125 33.67 -17.02 -19.57
N PHE A 126 33.14 -18.01 -20.29
CA PHE A 126 33.24 -19.42 -19.91
C PHE A 126 34.22 -20.18 -20.81
N LYS A 127 35.08 -20.98 -20.18
CA LYS A 127 35.99 -21.92 -20.85
C LYS A 127 35.26 -22.96 -21.74
N TYR A 128 33.95 -23.14 -21.53
CA TYR A 128 33.11 -24.12 -22.22
C TYR A 128 31.97 -23.46 -23.02
N PRO A 129 32.10 -23.31 -24.35
CA PRO A 129 31.20 -22.52 -25.18
C PRO A 129 29.81 -23.16 -25.39
N LYS A 130 29.65 -24.45 -25.12
CA LYS A 130 28.34 -25.14 -25.20
C LYS A 130 27.43 -24.76 -24.03
N ILE A 131 27.99 -24.73 -22.81
CA ILE A 131 27.26 -24.35 -21.60
C ILE A 131 26.89 -22.86 -21.65
N ALA A 132 27.84 -22.01 -22.07
CA ALA A 132 27.59 -20.59 -22.28
C ALA A 132 26.42 -20.31 -23.23
N ARG A 133 26.35 -21.04 -24.36
CA ARG A 133 25.23 -20.94 -25.31
C ARG A 133 23.90 -21.36 -24.71
N SER A 134 23.87 -22.46 -23.95
CA SER A 134 22.66 -22.92 -23.27
C SER A 134 22.16 -21.90 -22.23
N ILE A 135 23.08 -21.32 -21.45
CA ILE A 135 22.75 -20.28 -20.47
C ILE A 135 22.27 -19.00 -21.16
N ASN A 136 22.94 -18.54 -22.22
CA ASN A 136 22.50 -17.38 -23.01
C ASN A 136 21.09 -17.58 -23.58
N LYS A 137 20.80 -18.77 -24.10
CA LYS A 137 19.45 -19.15 -24.57
C LYS A 137 18.44 -19.09 -23.42
N LEU A 138 18.77 -19.62 -22.25
CA LEU A 138 17.93 -19.54 -21.05
C LEU A 138 17.66 -18.10 -20.58
N LEU A 139 18.69 -17.26 -20.58
CA LEU A 139 18.60 -15.86 -20.19
C LEU A 139 17.80 -15.02 -21.19
N SER A 140 17.86 -15.35 -22.50
CA SER A 140 17.03 -14.67 -23.51
C SER A 140 15.52 -14.85 -23.29
N TYR A 141 15.09 -15.92 -22.61
CA TYR A 141 13.67 -16.07 -22.26
C TYR A 141 13.23 -15.13 -21.13
N ARG A 142 14.17 -14.58 -20.35
CA ARG A 142 13.88 -13.62 -19.28
C ARG A 142 13.59 -12.22 -19.82
N THR A 143 14.05 -11.92 -21.04
CA THR A 143 13.85 -10.61 -21.69
C THR A 143 12.59 -10.58 -22.56
N LEU A 144 11.95 -11.73 -22.80
CA LEU A 144 10.69 -11.79 -23.54
C LEU A 144 9.53 -11.23 -22.70
N PRO A 145 8.69 -10.35 -23.26
CA PRO A 145 7.46 -9.92 -22.59
C PRO A 145 6.62 -11.11 -22.16
N ARG A 146 6.03 -11.06 -20.96
CA ARG A 146 5.19 -12.15 -20.40
C ARG A 146 4.10 -12.64 -21.38
N SER A 147 3.58 -11.75 -22.22
CA SER A 147 2.60 -12.09 -23.27
C SER A 147 3.16 -13.06 -24.32
N MET A 148 4.43 -12.90 -24.74
CA MET A 148 5.08 -13.83 -25.67
C MET A 148 5.43 -15.16 -25.00
N ILE A 149 5.85 -15.15 -23.73
CA ILE A 149 6.12 -16.38 -22.97
C ILE A 149 4.84 -17.23 -22.86
N ARG A 150 3.68 -16.59 -22.65
CA ARG A 150 2.37 -17.27 -22.62
C ARG A 150 2.06 -17.93 -23.98
N ILE A 151 2.22 -17.21 -25.09
CA ILE A 151 1.99 -17.74 -26.44
C ILE A 151 2.94 -18.91 -26.77
N LEU A 152 4.20 -18.82 -26.35
CA LEU A 152 5.20 -19.87 -26.57
C LEU A 152 4.91 -21.12 -25.72
N LYS A 153 4.46 -20.96 -24.48
CA LYS A 153 3.99 -22.09 -23.65
C LYS A 153 2.80 -22.80 -24.30
N ASP A 154 1.79 -22.05 -24.75
CA ASP A 154 0.60 -22.65 -25.40
C ASP A 154 0.94 -23.41 -26.69
N LYS A 155 2.04 -23.07 -27.36
CA LYS A 155 2.55 -23.77 -28.55
C LYS A 155 3.44 -24.98 -28.25
N LEU A 156 4.09 -25.02 -27.09
CA LEU A 156 5.03 -26.10 -26.70
C LEU A 156 4.34 -27.26 -25.97
N TYR A 157 3.17 -27.01 -25.37
CA TYR A 157 2.37 -28.02 -24.65
C TYR A 157 1.13 -28.46 -25.45
N ARG A 158 1.18 -28.30 -26.77
CA ARG A 158 0.26 -28.88 -27.75
C ARG A 158 1.01 -29.91 -28.58
#